data_AF-A0A0D0A468-F1
#
_entry.id   AF-A0A0D0A468-F1
#
_cell.length_a   1.000
_cell.length_b   1.000
_cell.length_c   1.000
_cell.angle_alpha   90.00
_cell.angle_beta   90.00
_cell.angle_gamma   90.00
#
_symmetry.space_group_name_H-M   'P 1'
#
loop_
_entity.id
_entity.type
_entity.pdbx_description
1 polymer ?
#
loop_
_entity_poly.entity_id
_entity_poly.type
_entity_poly.pdbx_seq_one_letter_code
_entity_poly.pdbx_strand_id
1 'polypeptide(L)'
;TSLTHACFEELCADLFCSTLEPVKKVLRDSKINKANVHEIVLVGGSMRIPRIVKLVSDFFNSKEPNKSINPDEAVAYGAAVQAAILSGDTSEKTQDLLLLDVAPLSPGIGT
;
A
#
# COMPACT_ATOMS: atom_id res chain seq x y z
N THR A 1 -25.57 22.92 -3.52
CA THR A 1 -24.16 23.30 -3.52
C THR A 1 -23.39 22.22 -4.25
N SER A 2 -22.68 22.53 -5.34
CA SER A 2 -21.86 21.55 -6.07
C SER A 2 -20.39 21.70 -5.66
N LEU A 3 -19.74 20.58 -5.32
CA LEU A 3 -18.32 20.51 -5.06
C LEU A 3 -17.61 20.03 -6.33
N THR A 4 -16.67 20.80 -6.85
CA THR A 4 -15.87 20.38 -8.01
C THR A 4 -14.71 19.51 -7.55
N HIS A 5 -14.20 18.65 -8.45
CA HIS A 5 -12.99 17.86 -8.19
C HIS A 5 -11.79 18.74 -7.80
N ALA A 6 -11.60 19.86 -8.49
CA ALA A 6 -10.51 20.79 -8.19
C ALA A 6 -10.62 21.37 -6.78
N CYS A 7 -11.83 21.77 -6.36
CA CYS A 7 -12.06 22.28 -5.01
C CYS A 7 -11.85 21.20 -3.95
N PHE A 8 -12.31 19.97 -4.18
CA PHE A 8 -12.02 18.83 -3.28
C PHE A 8 -10.52 18.57 -3.14
N GLU A 9 -9.78 18.56 -4.26
CA GLU A 9 -8.33 18.36 -4.23
C GLU A 9 -7.59 19.49 -3.52
N GLU A 10 -8.04 20.73 -3.68
CA GLU A 10 -7.48 21.89 -3.00
C GLU A 10 -7.72 21.83 -1.49
N LEU A 11 -8.94 21.48 -1.07
CA LEU A 11 -9.32 21.35 0.34
C LEU A 11 -8.55 20.25 1.08
N CYS A 12 -8.10 19.22 0.37
CA CYS A 12 -7.36 18.08 0.93
C CYS A 12 -5.89 18.03 0.52
N ALA A 13 -5.36 19.11 -0.08
CA ALA A 13 -4.03 19.11 -0.69
C ALA A 13 -2.92 18.76 0.30
N ASP A 14 -3.00 19.28 1.53
CA ASP A 14 -2.07 19.02 2.62
C ASP A 14 -2.14 17.55 3.08
N LEU A 15 -3.36 17.03 3.27
CA LEU A 15 -3.59 15.64 3.65
C LEU A 15 -3.05 14.68 2.59
N PHE A 16 -3.32 14.94 1.31
CA PHE A 16 -2.81 14.12 0.21
C PHE A 16 -1.28 14.15 0.14
N CYS A 17 -0.65 15.31 0.29
CA CYS A 17 0.82 15.40 0.31
C CYS A 17 1.42 14.66 1.51
N SER A 18 0.79 14.71 2.68
CA SER A 18 1.27 14.04 3.89
C SER A 18 1.37 12.51 3.76
N THR A 19 0.57 11.90 2.87
CA THR A 19 0.61 10.46 2.60
C THR A 19 1.95 9.96 2.04
N LEU A 20 2.76 10.85 1.44
CA LEU A 20 4.09 10.49 0.93
C LEU A 20 5.15 10.41 2.04
N GLU A 21 4.92 10.97 3.22
CA GLU A 21 5.91 10.93 4.31
C GLU A 21 6.15 9.50 4.84
N PRO A 22 5.12 8.67 5.10
CA PRO A 22 5.31 7.24 5.38
C PRO A 22 6.04 6.50 4.25
N VAL A 23 5.76 6.82 2.98
CA VAL A 23 6.41 6.17 1.82
C VAL A 23 7.91 6.52 1.78
N LYS A 24 8.27 7.78 2.01
CA LYS A 24 9.68 8.18 2.13
C LYS A 24 10.36 7.52 3.31
N LYS A 25 9.66 7.38 4.44
CA LYS A 25 10.18 6.72 5.64
C LYS A 25 10.50 5.25 5.37
N VAL A 26 9.58 4.48 4.80
CA VAL A 26 9.82 3.04 4.53
C VAL A 26 10.95 2.82 3.53
N LEU A 27 11.14 3.71 2.55
CA LEU A 27 12.30 3.64 1.64
C LEU A 27 13.63 3.87 2.36
N ARG A 28 13.67 4.81 3.32
CA ARG A 28 14.86 5.03 4.16
C ARG A 28 15.13 3.84 5.07
N ASP A 29 14.10 3.34 5.75
CA ASP A 29 14.23 2.25 6.73
C ASP A 29 14.64 0.93 6.04
N SER A 30 14.11 0.66 4.84
CA SER A 30 14.49 -0.50 4.01
C SER A 30 15.83 -0.34 3.28
N LYS A 31 16.38 0.88 3.21
CA LYS A 31 17.58 1.22 2.43
C LYS A 31 17.44 0.91 0.93
N ILE A 32 16.21 0.93 0.42
CA ILE A 32 15.89 0.67 -0.99
C ILE A 32 15.71 2.00 -1.72
N ASN A 33 16.36 2.14 -2.87
CA ASN A 33 16.11 3.28 -3.76
C ASN A 33 14.74 3.15 -4.41
N LYS A 34 13.98 4.24 -4.58
CA LYS A 34 12.70 4.26 -5.29
C LYS A 34 12.74 3.59 -6.67
N ALA A 35 13.87 3.66 -7.38
CA ALA A 35 14.04 3.02 -8.70
C ALA A 35 14.05 1.49 -8.64
N ASN A 36 14.37 0.92 -7.48
CA ASN A 36 14.42 -0.53 -7.24
C ASN A 36 13.06 -1.09 -6.79
N VAL A 37 12.02 -0.26 -6.70
CA VAL A 37 10.65 -0.72 -6.44
C VAL A 37 10.07 -1.29 -7.73
N HIS A 38 9.83 -2.60 -7.76
CA HIS A 38 9.43 -3.32 -8.97
C HIS A 38 7.95 -3.15 -9.31
N GLU A 39 7.08 -3.08 -8.30
CA GLU A 39 5.63 -3.00 -8.47
C GLU A 39 5.05 -2.07 -7.41
N ILE A 40 3.94 -1.40 -7.75
CA ILE A 40 3.19 -0.55 -6.83
C ILE A 40 1.77 -1.09 -6.79
N VAL A 41 1.36 -1.69 -5.68
CA VAL A 41 0.00 -2.20 -5.50
C VAL A 41 -0.79 -1.22 -4.65
N LEU A 42 -1.93 -0.76 -5.16
CA LEU A 42 -2.82 0.15 -4.44
C LEU A 42 -3.94 -0.63 -3.78
N VAL A 43 -4.12 -0.44 -2.47
CA VAL A 43 -5.11 -1.16 -1.66
C VAL A 43 -5.91 -0.17 -0.81
N GLY A 44 -7.22 -0.38 -0.71
CA GLY A 44 -8.16 0.47 0.02
C GLY A 44 -8.91 1.48 -0.86
N GLY A 45 -10.16 1.76 -0.50
CA GLY A 45 -11.08 2.57 -1.32
C GLY A 45 -10.61 3.99 -1.63
N SER A 46 -9.86 4.63 -0.72
CA SER A 46 -9.28 5.97 -0.95
C SER A 46 -8.27 6.01 -2.10
N MET A 47 -7.76 4.85 -2.53
CA MET A 47 -6.88 4.76 -3.70
C MET A 47 -7.62 5.00 -5.03
N ARG A 48 -8.95 5.09 -5.01
CA ARG A 48 -9.75 5.51 -6.18
C ARG A 48 -9.68 7.01 -6.45
N ILE A 49 -9.15 7.81 -5.52
CA ILE A 49 -8.98 9.26 -5.69
C ILE A 49 -7.88 9.51 -6.75
N PRO A 50 -8.20 10.13 -7.90
CA PRO A 50 -7.23 10.30 -9.00
C PRO A 50 -5.96 11.06 -8.58
N ARG A 51 -6.11 12.03 -7.68
CA ARG A 51 -4.98 12.81 -7.15
C ARG A 51 -3.98 11.98 -6.38
N ILE A 52 -4.44 11.02 -5.56
CA ILE A 52 -3.56 10.13 -4.80
C ILE A 52 -2.80 9.21 -5.75
N VAL A 53 -3.49 8.60 -6.72
CA VAL A 53 -2.86 7.73 -7.73
C VAL A 53 -1.77 8.49 -8.49
N LYS A 54 -2.04 9.74 -8.88
CA LYS A 54 -1.08 10.60 -9.56
C LYS A 54 0.12 10.93 -8.68
N LEU A 55 -0.10 11.34 -7.43
CA LEU A 55 0.98 11.66 -6.49
C LEU A 55 1.92 10.46 -6.26
N VAL A 56 1.37 9.26 -6.12
CA VAL A 56 2.16 8.03 -5.96
C VAL A 56 2.94 7.72 -7.24
N SER A 57 2.29 7.76 -8.41
CA SER A 57 2.96 7.52 -9.70
C SER A 57 4.11 8.51 -9.93
N ASP A 58 3.85 9.81 -9.74
CA ASP A 58 4.85 10.88 -9.89
C ASP A 58 6.03 10.68 -8.92
N PHE A 59 5.76 10.27 -7.67
CA PHE A 59 6.80 9.99 -6.68
C PHE A 59 7.74 8.85 -7.12
N PHE A 60 7.20 7.82 -7.76
CA PHE A 60 7.95 6.68 -8.30
C PHE A 60 8.40 6.87 -9.76
N ASN A 61 8.65 8.11 -10.20
CA ASN A 61 9.11 8.46 -11.56
C ASN A 61 8.12 8.07 -12.66
N SER A 62 6.83 8.40 -12.45
CA SER A 62 5.72 8.09 -13.37
C SER A 62 5.54 6.59 -13.62
N LYS A 63 5.88 5.77 -12.63
CA LYS A 63 5.64 4.33 -12.66
C LYS A 63 4.16 4.03 -12.45
N GLU A 64 3.56 3.35 -13.41
CA GLU A 64 2.15 2.95 -13.33
C GLU A 64 1.90 1.95 -12.19
N PRO A 65 0.93 2.22 -11.30
CA PRO A 65 0.51 1.24 -10.31
C PRO A 65 -0.18 0.04 -10.96
N ASN A 66 -0.05 -1.10 -10.29
CA ASN A 66 -0.65 -2.36 -10.68
C ASN A 66 -2.17 -2.31 -10.54
N LYS A 67 -2.87 -2.58 -11.65
CA LYS A 67 -4.35 -2.55 -11.75
C LYS A 67 -4.96 -3.94 -11.85
N SER A 68 -4.16 -5.00 -11.70
CA SER A 68 -4.63 -6.40 -11.80
C SER A 68 -5.38 -6.88 -10.54
N ILE A 69 -5.33 -6.11 -9.46
CA ILE A 69 -5.90 -6.45 -8.16
C ILE A 69 -7.02 -5.46 -7.82
N ASN A 70 -8.15 -5.97 -7.35
CA ASN A 70 -9.24 -5.14 -6.83
C ASN A 70 -8.83 -4.51 -5.49
N PRO A 71 -8.74 -3.17 -5.37
CA PRO A 71 -8.25 -2.51 -4.16
C PRO A 71 -9.13 -2.72 -2.94
N ASP A 72 -10.43 -3.02 -3.12
CA ASP A 72 -11.38 -3.19 -2.02
C ASP A 72 -11.37 -4.61 -1.45
N GLU A 73 -10.90 -5.59 -2.24
CA GLU A 73 -10.95 -7.02 -1.89
C GLU A 73 -9.56 -7.61 -1.61
N ALA A 74 -8.48 -6.94 -2.02
CA ALA A 74 -7.11 -7.45 -1.94
C ALA A 74 -6.74 -7.96 -0.54
N VAL A 75 -7.12 -7.20 0.50
CA VAL A 75 -6.82 -7.55 1.90
C VAL A 75 -7.57 -8.82 2.32
N ALA A 76 -8.87 -8.88 2.03
CA ALA A 76 -9.70 -10.04 2.37
C ALA A 76 -9.24 -11.29 1.61
N TYR A 77 -8.86 -11.13 0.35
CA TYR A 77 -8.33 -12.22 -0.46
C TYR A 77 -7.04 -12.78 0.13
N GLY A 78 -6.06 -11.93 0.46
CA GLY A 78 -4.82 -12.37 1.09
C GLY A 78 -5.04 -13.05 2.45
N ALA A 79 -5.96 -12.53 3.26
CA ALA A 79 -6.34 -13.14 4.53
C ALA A 79 -6.98 -14.53 4.35
N ALA A 80 -7.85 -14.70 3.35
CA ALA A 80 -8.46 -16.00 3.05
C ALA A 80 -7.44 -17.04 2.59
N VAL A 81 -6.46 -16.64 1.78
CA VAL A 81 -5.33 -17.51 1.39
C VAL A 81 -4.54 -17.94 2.62
N GLN A 82 -4.22 -17.01 3.52
CA GLN A 82 -3.49 -17.33 4.75
C GLN A 82 -4.31 -18.24 5.69
N ALA A 83 -5.63 -18.04 5.78
CA ALA A 83 -6.52 -18.89 6.57
C ALA A 83 -6.58 -20.33 6.03
N ALA A 84 -6.60 -20.50 4.71
CA ALA A 84 -6.58 -21.82 4.07
C ALA A 84 -5.27 -22.58 4.39
N ILE A 85 -4.13 -21.90 4.32
CA ILE A 85 -2.82 -22.46 4.69
C ILE A 85 -2.82 -22.91 6.15
N LEU A 86 -3.31 -22.08 7.07
CA LEU A 86 -3.40 -22.42 8.50
C LEU A 86 -4.41 -23.53 8.79
N SER A 87 -5.42 -23.71 7.93
CA SER A 87 -6.41 -24.79 8.04
C SER A 87 -5.91 -26.13 7.48
N GLY A 88 -4.69 -26.18 6.93
CA GLY A 88 -4.10 -27.38 6.37
C GLY A 88 -4.51 -27.69 4.93
N ASP A 89 -5.11 -26.74 4.20
CA ASP A 89 -5.40 -26.89 2.78
C ASP A 89 -4.11 -26.69 1.96
N THR A 90 -3.56 -27.78 1.44
CA THR A 90 -2.30 -27.77 0.68
C THR A 90 -2.56 -27.86 -0.81
N SER A 91 -2.73 -26.72 -1.45
CA SER A 91 -2.57 -26.60 -2.90
C SER A 91 -1.07 -26.55 -3.23
N GLU A 92 -0.64 -27.12 -4.36
CA GLU A 92 0.75 -26.98 -4.85
C GLU A 92 1.21 -25.51 -4.91
N LYS A 93 0.27 -24.56 -5.09
CA LYS A 93 0.54 -23.12 -5.17
C LYS A 93 0.72 -22.45 -3.81
N THR A 94 0.31 -23.07 -2.71
CA THR A 94 0.34 -22.49 -1.36
C THR A 94 1.36 -23.16 -0.43
N GLN A 95 1.96 -24.27 -0.85
CA GLN A 95 2.91 -25.05 -0.04
C GLN A 95 4.20 -24.28 0.31
N ASP A 96 4.70 -23.44 -0.59
CA ASP A 96 5.96 -22.70 -0.39
C ASP A 96 5.76 -21.26 0.10
N LEU A 97 4.54 -20.88 0.51
CA LEU A 97 4.26 -19.52 0.94
C LEU A 97 4.76 -19.28 2.37
N LEU A 98 5.90 -18.59 2.48
CA LEU A 98 6.44 -18.10 3.75
C LEU A 98 6.15 -16.61 3.92
N LEU A 99 5.48 -16.24 5.01
CA LEU A 99 5.27 -14.86 5.44
C LEU A 99 6.20 -14.52 6.60
N LEU A 100 7.03 -13.51 6.41
CA LEU A 100 7.89 -12.91 7.43
C LEU A 100 7.43 -11.47 7.64
N ASP A 101 6.94 -11.16 8.83
CA ASP A 101 6.43 -9.83 9.20
C ASP A 101 7.31 -9.18 10.29
N VAL A 102 7.19 -7.86 10.45
CA VAL A 102 8.01 -7.05 11.37
C VAL A 102 7.13 -6.28 12.36
N ALA A 103 7.65 -6.08 13.58
CA ALA A 103 6.97 -5.20 14.55
C ALA A 103 7.05 -3.73 14.06
N PRO A 104 5.93 -3.00 14.00
CA PRO A 104 5.90 -1.64 13.44
C PRO A 104 6.58 -0.58 14.33
N LEU A 105 6.72 -0.87 15.63
CA LEU A 105 7.35 -0.01 16.63
C LEU A 105 8.24 -0.84 17.55
N SER A 106 9.32 -0.21 18.05
CA SER A 106 10.21 -0.84 19.01
C SER A 106 9.50 -1.07 20.34
N PRO A 107 9.46 -2.31 20.87
CA PRO A 107 8.98 -2.55 22.22
C PRO A 107 10.00 -2.02 23.24
N GLY A 108 9.53 -1.34 24.27
CA GLY A 108 10.37 -0.81 25.34
C GLY A 108 9.66 -0.86 26.69
N ILE A 109 10.43 -0.85 27.77
CA ILE A 109 9.94 -0.69 29.14
C ILE A 109 10.55 0.58 29.74
N GLY A 110 9.76 1.33 30.52
CA GLY A 110 10.24 2.57 31.15
C GLY A 110 11.07 2.26 32.40
N THR A 111 12.29 2.77 32.44
CA THR A 111 13.18 2.77 33.62
C THR A 111 13.62 4.18 33.94
#